data_AF-A0A497R0Q6-F1
#
_entry.id   AF-A0A497R0Q6-F1
#
_cell.length_a   1.000
_cell.length_b   1.000
_cell.length_c   1.000
_cell.angle_alpha   90.00
_cell.angle_beta   90.00
_cell.angle_gamma   90.00
#
_symmetry.space_group_name_H-M   'P 1'
#
loop_
_entity.id
_entity.type
_entity.pdbx_description
1 polymer ?
#
loop_
_entity_poly.entity_id
_entity_poly.type
_entity_poly.pdbx_seq_one_letter_code
_entity_poly.pdbx_strand_id
1 'polypeptide(L)'
;MIDVLLILFGVLLTLTVGAAVEYYRQIALVKKEYKKAKETVEDIILSFNRQLKREAEKLEFVAYKVEAVSAKSDKALKRAEKNEEQMLALESKISKALEGKEEVLKRVNETDEKLRDVITSQEKLTKKVLSIEERERQLPLIPEERVEAVIPIKREKVFAPLTETELSVLEILTVEGPKTAPEIKERIKLSREHTARLMKKLYEEGYLERDTNKIPFKYRVKKEMAKLLKKTEEKI
;
A
#
# COMPACT_ATOMS: atom_id res chain seq x y z
N MET A 1 45.66 -26.55 -121.33
CA MET A 1 45.91 -26.05 -119.97
C MET A 1 44.69 -25.34 -119.37
N ILE A 2 44.02 -24.46 -120.11
CA ILE A 2 42.85 -23.69 -119.63
C ILE A 2 41.66 -24.61 -119.29
N ASP A 3 41.36 -25.63 -120.11
CA ASP A 3 40.22 -26.53 -119.87
C ASP A 3 40.37 -27.36 -118.59
N VAL A 4 41.59 -27.82 -118.27
CA VAL A 4 41.89 -28.56 -117.04
C VAL A 4 41.74 -27.67 -115.80
N LEU A 5 42.13 -26.39 -115.90
CA LEU A 5 41.98 -25.42 -114.82
C LEU A 5 40.50 -25.10 -114.54
N LEU A 6 39.68 -24.99 -115.59
CA LEU A 6 38.23 -24.75 -115.46
C LEU A 6 37.51 -25.92 -114.78
N ILE A 7 37.87 -27.16 -115.14
CA ILE A 7 37.32 -28.36 -114.49
C ILE A 7 37.72 -28.40 -113.00
N LEU A 8 38.98 -28.12 -112.67
CA LEU A 8 39.46 -28.06 -111.29
C LEU A 8 38.72 -27.00 -110.47
N PHE A 9 38.50 -25.82 -111.06
CA PHE A 9 37.75 -24.74 -110.41
C PHE A 9 36.29 -25.13 -110.17
N GLY A 10 35.65 -25.81 -111.12
CA GLY A 10 34.29 -26.33 -110.96
C GLY A 10 34.17 -27.38 -109.84
N VAL A 11 35.13 -28.30 -109.73
CA VAL A 11 35.18 -29.28 -108.63
C VAL A 11 35.39 -28.59 -107.28
N LEU A 12 36.29 -27.61 -107.20
CA LEU A 12 36.51 -26.85 -105.97
C LEU A 12 35.26 -26.03 -105.57
N LEU A 13 34.57 -25.43 -106.54
CA LEU A 13 33.37 -24.64 -106.29
C LEU A 13 32.20 -25.50 -105.82
N THR A 14 32.02 -26.69 -106.40
CA THR A 14 31.00 -27.64 -105.93
C THR A 14 31.30 -28.19 -104.53
N LEU A 15 32.57 -28.47 -104.22
CA LEU A 15 32.98 -28.87 -102.86
C LEU A 15 32.74 -27.75 -101.84
N THR A 16 33.07 -26.51 -102.17
CA THR A 16 32.87 -25.36 -101.26
C THR A 16 31.38 -25.04 -101.05
N VAL A 17 30.56 -25.11 -102.09
CA VAL A 17 29.10 -24.97 -101.96
C VAL A 17 28.50 -26.12 -101.15
N GLY A 18 28.94 -27.36 -101.39
CA GLY A 18 28.53 -28.53 -100.61
C GLY A 18 28.82 -28.38 -99.11
N ALA A 19 30.06 -28.00 -98.78
CA ALA A 19 30.47 -27.71 -97.41
C ALA A 19 29.65 -26.55 -96.82
N ALA A 20 29.44 -25.46 -97.56
CA ALA A 20 28.65 -24.31 -97.08
C ALA A 20 27.20 -24.69 -96.76
N VAL A 21 26.57 -25.56 -97.58
CA VAL A 21 25.22 -26.08 -97.31
C VAL A 21 25.19 -26.96 -96.07
N GLU A 22 26.19 -27.81 -95.88
CA GLU A 22 26.30 -28.67 -94.70
C GLU A 22 26.47 -27.85 -93.41
N TYR A 23 27.38 -26.86 -93.42
CA TYR A 23 27.55 -25.92 -92.32
C TYR A 23 26.28 -25.12 -92.04
N TYR A 24 25.57 -24.65 -93.07
CA TYR A 24 24.32 -23.94 -92.88
C TYR A 24 23.26 -24.81 -92.20
N ARG A 25 23.16 -26.09 -92.60
CA ARG A 25 22.26 -27.05 -91.96
C ARG A 25 22.62 -27.29 -90.49
N GLN A 26 23.91 -27.47 -90.18
CA GLN A 26 24.35 -27.64 -88.79
C GLN A 26 24.04 -26.41 -87.94
N ILE A 27 24.33 -25.21 -88.43
CA ILE A 27 24.03 -23.95 -87.72
C ILE A 27 22.52 -23.79 -87.50
N ALA A 28 21.68 -24.15 -88.48
CA ALA A 28 20.23 -24.09 -88.36
C ALA A 28 19.70 -25.04 -87.27
N LEU A 29 20.24 -26.26 -87.18
CA LEU A 29 19.90 -27.23 -86.14
C LEU A 29 20.31 -26.74 -84.75
N VAL A 30 21.57 -26.30 -84.59
CA VAL A 30 22.09 -25.80 -83.32
C VAL A 30 21.33 -24.57 -82.85
N LYS A 31 20.96 -23.64 -83.75
CA LYS A 31 20.12 -22.48 -83.40
C LYS A 31 18.76 -22.89 -82.82
N LYS A 32 18.16 -23.96 -83.33
CA LYS A 32 16.86 -24.47 -82.84
C LYS A 32 17.01 -25.06 -81.45
N GLU A 33 18.05 -25.85 -81.20
CA GLU A 33 18.34 -26.42 -79.88
C GLU A 33 18.71 -25.34 -78.86
N TYR A 34 19.53 -24.36 -79.27
CA TYR A 34 19.87 -23.21 -78.45
C TYR A 34 18.64 -22.40 -78.04
N LYS A 35 17.71 -22.15 -78.97
CA LYS A 35 16.47 -21.42 -78.66
C LYS A 35 15.63 -22.15 -77.61
N LYS A 36 15.49 -23.47 -77.74
CA LYS A 36 14.79 -24.30 -76.75
C LYS A 36 15.47 -24.25 -75.38
N ALA A 37 16.80 -24.41 -75.35
CA ALA A 37 17.56 -24.33 -74.11
C ALA A 37 17.43 -22.94 -73.45
N LYS A 38 17.49 -21.87 -74.25
CA LYS A 38 17.30 -20.50 -73.77
C LYS A 38 15.92 -20.32 -73.15
N GLU A 39 14.85 -20.77 -73.81
CA GLU A 39 13.48 -20.70 -73.26
C GLU A 39 13.39 -21.44 -71.92
N THR A 40 13.94 -22.65 -71.81
CA THR A 40 13.94 -23.39 -70.54
C THR A 40 14.73 -22.69 -69.42
N VAL A 41 15.89 -22.09 -69.75
CA VAL A 41 16.70 -21.36 -68.78
C VAL A 41 16.01 -20.07 -68.36
N GLU A 42 15.35 -19.38 -69.29
CA GLU A 42 14.56 -18.18 -69.01
C GLU A 42 13.41 -18.49 -68.05
N ASP A 43 12.67 -19.57 -68.29
CA ASP A 43 11.61 -20.04 -67.39
C ASP A 43 12.15 -20.38 -66.00
N ILE A 44 13.31 -21.04 -65.92
CA ILE A 44 13.97 -21.34 -64.64
C ILE A 44 14.32 -20.03 -63.92
N ILE A 45 14.98 -19.09 -64.58
CA ILE A 45 15.37 -17.80 -64.00
C ILE A 45 14.14 -17.04 -63.49
N LEU A 46 13.06 -17.00 -64.27
CA LEU A 46 11.80 -16.36 -63.87
C LEU A 46 11.19 -17.02 -62.63
N SER A 47 11.23 -18.36 -62.57
CA SER A 47 10.75 -19.10 -61.39
C SER A 47 11.58 -18.84 -60.15
N PHE A 48 12.92 -18.78 -60.27
CA PHE A 48 13.83 -18.46 -59.17
C PHE A 48 13.63 -17.04 -58.67
N ASN A 49 13.51 -16.06 -59.57
CA ASN A 49 13.24 -14.68 -59.17
C ASN A 49 11.90 -14.57 -58.40
N ARG A 50 10.86 -15.25 -58.88
CA ARG A 50 9.57 -15.32 -58.18
C ARG A 50 9.68 -16.04 -56.82
N GLN A 51 10.47 -17.09 -56.70
CA GLN A 51 10.71 -17.77 -55.43
C GLN A 51 11.50 -16.90 -54.45
N LEU A 52 12.58 -16.26 -54.91
CA LEU A 52 13.39 -15.34 -54.10
C LEU A 52 12.56 -14.18 -53.57
N LYS A 53 11.68 -13.60 -54.40
CA LYS A 53 10.77 -12.54 -53.95
C LYS A 53 9.83 -13.03 -52.83
N ARG A 54 9.24 -14.22 -52.99
CA ARG A 54 8.37 -14.82 -51.96
C ARG A 54 9.11 -15.13 -50.68
N GLU A 55 10.33 -15.65 -50.77
CA GLU A 55 11.15 -15.93 -49.58
C GLU A 55 11.60 -14.64 -48.89
N ALA A 56 11.94 -13.59 -49.65
CA ALA A 56 12.25 -12.28 -49.08
C ALA A 56 11.06 -11.70 -48.31
N GLU A 57 9.85 -11.76 -48.86
CA GLU A 57 8.61 -11.33 -48.17
C GLU A 57 8.35 -12.14 -46.89
N LYS A 58 8.55 -13.46 -46.91
CA LYS A 58 8.44 -14.30 -45.71
C LYS A 58 9.50 -13.93 -44.68
N LEU A 59 10.73 -13.67 -45.10
CA LEU A 59 11.84 -13.31 -44.22
C LEU A 59 11.59 -11.95 -43.55
N GLU A 60 11.04 -10.98 -44.27
CA GLU A 60 10.59 -9.71 -43.72
C GLU A 60 9.48 -9.90 -42.68
N PHE A 61 8.50 -10.76 -42.96
CA PHE A 61 7.44 -11.08 -42.01
C PHE A 61 7.97 -11.78 -40.74
N VAL A 62 8.93 -12.70 -40.90
CA VAL A 62 9.59 -13.35 -39.77
C VAL A 62 10.41 -12.34 -38.98
N ALA A 63 11.17 -11.47 -39.64
CA ALA A 63 11.93 -10.40 -38.99
C ALA A 63 11.01 -9.49 -38.17
N TYR A 64 9.88 -9.05 -38.74
CA TYR A 64 8.87 -8.27 -38.02
C TYR A 64 8.32 -9.00 -36.78
N LYS A 65 8.00 -10.30 -36.91
CA LYS A 65 7.55 -11.10 -35.77
C LYS A 65 8.63 -11.24 -34.69
N VAL A 66 9.88 -11.44 -35.09
CA VAL A 66 11.02 -11.55 -34.17
C VAL A 66 11.24 -10.23 -33.45
N GLU A 67 11.21 -9.09 -34.14
CA GLU A 67 11.30 -7.76 -33.51
C GLU A 67 10.15 -7.51 -32.53
N ALA A 68 8.91 -7.84 -32.91
CA ALA A 68 7.75 -7.67 -32.05
C ALA A 68 7.83 -8.57 -30.78
N VAL A 69 8.32 -9.80 -30.93
CA VAL A 69 8.53 -10.72 -29.79
C VAL A 69 9.70 -10.23 -28.93
N SER A 70 10.81 -9.80 -29.54
CA SER A 70 11.96 -9.24 -28.84
C SER A 70 11.58 -8.02 -28.00
N ALA A 71 10.85 -7.06 -28.59
CA ALA A 71 10.37 -5.88 -27.87
C ALA A 71 9.41 -6.23 -26.71
N LYS A 72 8.61 -7.29 -26.84
CA LYS A 72 7.78 -7.80 -25.74
C LYS A 72 8.63 -8.48 -24.67
N SER A 73 9.65 -9.25 -25.07
CA SER A 73 10.61 -9.91 -24.19
C SER A 73 11.38 -8.88 -23.35
N ASP A 74 11.91 -7.82 -23.97
CA ASP A 74 12.61 -6.74 -23.26
C ASP A 74 11.72 -6.04 -22.23
N LYS A 75 10.45 -5.81 -22.59
CA LYS A 75 9.47 -5.24 -21.64
C LYS A 75 9.18 -6.20 -20.49
N ALA A 76 9.12 -7.51 -20.76
CA ALA A 76 8.94 -8.52 -19.72
C ALA A 76 10.18 -8.61 -18.81
N LEU A 77 11.38 -8.54 -19.38
CA LEU A 77 12.64 -8.54 -18.64
C LEU A 77 12.73 -7.35 -17.68
N LYS A 78 12.47 -6.12 -18.17
CA LYS A 78 12.43 -4.92 -17.30
C LYS A 78 11.42 -5.01 -16.17
N ARG A 79 10.28 -5.69 -16.39
CA ARG A 79 9.29 -5.94 -15.33
C ARG A 79 9.79 -6.99 -14.34
N ALA A 80 10.48 -8.02 -14.80
CA ALA A 80 11.07 -9.03 -13.95
C ALA A 80 12.17 -8.44 -13.06
N GLU A 81 13.06 -7.61 -13.63
CA GLU A 81 14.10 -6.88 -12.89
C GLU A 81 13.48 -6.00 -11.79
N LYS A 82 12.44 -5.23 -12.12
CA LYS A 82 11.73 -4.41 -11.12
C LYS A 82 11.08 -5.26 -10.02
N ASN A 83 10.51 -6.41 -10.37
CA ASN A 83 9.93 -7.31 -9.39
C ASN A 83 11.00 -7.95 -8.50
N GLU A 84 12.18 -8.25 -9.06
CA GLU A 84 13.34 -8.75 -8.31
C GLU A 84 13.83 -7.72 -7.30
N GLU A 85 13.99 -6.45 -7.71
CA GLU A 85 14.30 -5.35 -6.79
C GLU A 85 13.27 -5.22 -5.66
N GLN A 86 11.98 -5.35 -5.98
CA GLN A 86 10.91 -5.35 -4.98
C GLN A 86 10.97 -6.55 -4.04
N MET A 87 11.32 -7.73 -4.54
CA MET A 87 11.50 -8.93 -3.72
C MET A 87 12.69 -8.79 -2.77
N LEU A 88 13.84 -8.30 -3.25
CA LEU A 88 15.01 -8.02 -2.40
C LEU A 88 14.68 -6.99 -1.31
N ALA A 89 13.94 -5.94 -1.68
CA ALA A 89 13.46 -4.95 -0.70
C ALA A 89 12.49 -5.58 0.32
N LEU A 90 11.60 -6.48 -0.12
CA LEU A 90 10.67 -7.18 0.75
C LEU A 90 11.41 -8.15 1.69
N GLU A 91 12.38 -8.89 1.18
CA GLU A 91 13.25 -9.77 1.96
C GLU A 91 13.96 -8.99 3.07
N SER A 92 14.52 -7.81 2.75
CA SER A 92 15.13 -6.93 3.75
C SER A 92 14.15 -6.41 4.81
N LYS A 93 12.87 -6.25 4.47
CA LYS A 93 11.83 -5.85 5.42
C LYS A 93 11.40 -7.02 6.29
N ILE A 94 11.32 -8.22 5.71
CA ILE A 94 10.99 -9.46 6.42
C ILE A 94 12.10 -9.80 7.43
N SER A 95 13.37 -9.68 7.06
CA SER A 95 14.49 -9.90 7.97
C SER A 95 14.44 -8.93 9.16
N LYS A 96 14.25 -7.64 8.91
CA LYS A 96 14.06 -6.64 9.98
C LYS A 96 12.85 -6.93 10.87
N ALA A 97 11.75 -7.40 10.29
CA ALA A 97 10.56 -7.78 11.07
C ALA A 97 10.79 -9.03 11.93
N LEU A 98 11.58 -9.99 11.42
CA LEU A 98 12.00 -11.18 12.19
C LEU A 98 12.92 -10.79 13.35
N GLU A 99 13.89 -9.91 13.14
CA GLU A 99 14.74 -9.36 14.21
C GLU A 99 13.90 -8.64 15.28
N GLY A 100 12.96 -7.79 14.85
CA GLY A 100 12.05 -7.10 15.76
C GLY A 100 11.15 -8.06 16.56
N LYS A 101 10.72 -9.18 15.96
CA LYS A 101 9.97 -10.22 16.67
C LYS A 101 10.82 -10.86 17.78
N GLU A 102 12.09 -11.12 17.53
CA GLU A 102 13.00 -11.69 18.55
C GLU A 102 13.21 -10.71 19.71
N GLU A 103 13.38 -9.43 19.42
CA GLU A 103 13.49 -8.39 20.46
C GLU A 103 12.22 -8.29 21.30
N VAL A 104 11.04 -8.31 20.67
CA VAL A 104 9.76 -8.29 21.37
C VAL A 104 9.60 -9.52 22.26
N LEU A 105 9.97 -10.72 21.78
CA LEU A 105 9.94 -11.94 22.59
C LEU A 105 10.83 -11.83 23.83
N LYS A 106 12.04 -11.26 23.69
CA LYS A 106 12.93 -11.00 24.84
C LYS A 106 12.28 -10.06 25.84
N ARG A 107 11.74 -8.92 25.39
CA ARG A 107 11.05 -7.95 26.26
C ARG A 107 9.82 -8.54 26.95
N VAL A 108 9.06 -9.40 26.26
CA VAL A 108 7.89 -10.08 26.85
C VAL A 108 8.33 -11.02 27.97
N ASN A 109 9.39 -11.81 27.76
CA ASN A 109 9.93 -12.71 28.78
C ASN A 109 10.44 -11.94 30.01
N GLU A 110 11.18 -10.85 29.80
CA GLU A 110 11.63 -9.97 30.91
C GLU A 110 10.45 -9.35 31.68
N THR A 111 9.37 -9.02 30.97
CA THR A 111 8.16 -8.46 31.59
C THR A 111 7.40 -9.51 32.37
N ASP A 112 7.32 -10.76 31.87
CA ASP A 112 6.74 -11.90 32.60
C ASP A 112 7.51 -12.18 33.89
N GLU A 113 8.85 -12.13 33.85
CA GLU A 113 9.70 -12.29 35.03
C GLU A 113 9.42 -11.19 36.07
N LYS A 114 9.43 -9.92 35.66
CA LYS A 114 9.08 -8.78 36.54
C LYS A 114 7.67 -8.90 37.10
N LEU A 115 6.71 -9.41 36.32
CA LEU A 115 5.33 -9.67 36.77
C LEU A 115 5.28 -10.73 37.86
N ARG A 116 6.03 -11.83 37.70
CA ARG A 116 6.14 -12.88 38.74
C ARG A 116 6.72 -12.31 40.03
N ASP A 117 7.78 -11.52 39.94
CA ASP A 117 8.38 -10.85 41.10
C ASP A 117 7.39 -9.93 41.81
N VAL A 118 6.64 -9.14 41.04
CA VAL A 118 5.58 -8.28 41.58
C VAL A 118 4.50 -9.12 42.27
N ILE A 119 4.01 -10.20 41.66
CA ILE A 119 3.02 -11.10 42.26
C ILE A 119 3.54 -11.68 43.58
N THR A 120 4.78 -12.18 43.62
CA THR A 120 5.35 -12.73 44.87
C THR A 120 5.53 -11.65 45.93
N SER A 121 5.92 -10.43 45.54
CA SER A 121 6.05 -9.30 46.47
C SER A 121 4.69 -8.84 46.99
N GLN A 122 3.66 -8.85 46.15
CA GLN A 122 2.29 -8.54 46.53
C GLN A 122 1.77 -9.60 47.50
N GLU A 123 1.94 -10.90 47.22
CA GLU A 123 1.56 -11.97 48.15
C GLU A 123 2.24 -11.82 49.52
N LYS A 124 3.53 -11.48 49.53
CA LYS A 124 4.27 -11.20 50.77
C LYS A 124 3.68 -9.99 51.52
N LEU A 125 3.34 -8.92 50.81
CA LEU A 125 2.69 -7.74 51.39
C LEU A 125 1.30 -8.08 51.94
N THR A 126 0.48 -8.81 51.20
CA THR A 126 -0.86 -9.24 51.64
C THR A 126 -0.78 -10.10 52.91
N LYS A 127 0.16 -11.06 52.97
CA LYS A 127 0.42 -11.85 54.19
C LYS A 127 0.84 -10.98 55.37
N LYS A 128 1.71 -9.98 55.13
CA LYS A 128 2.11 -9.02 56.18
C LYS A 128 0.94 -8.15 56.64
N VAL A 129 0.09 -7.67 55.72
CA VAL A 129 -1.10 -6.88 56.05
C VAL A 129 -2.08 -7.71 56.88
N LEU A 130 -2.34 -8.96 56.50
CA LEU A 130 -3.15 -9.89 57.30
C LEU A 130 -2.57 -10.07 58.72
N SER A 131 -1.24 -10.25 58.83
CA SER A 131 -0.59 -10.37 60.15
C SER A 131 -0.62 -9.08 60.98
N ILE A 132 -0.72 -7.92 60.36
CA ILE A 132 -0.89 -6.62 61.04
C ILE A 132 -2.34 -6.46 61.48
N GLU A 133 -3.30 -6.83 60.64
CA GLU A 133 -4.74 -6.79 60.94
C GLU A 133 -5.10 -7.77 62.09
N GLU A 134 -4.49 -8.95 62.13
CA GLU A 134 -4.59 -9.90 63.26
C GLU A 134 -3.97 -9.32 64.55
N ARG A 135 -2.92 -8.51 64.43
CA ARG A 135 -2.24 -7.88 65.57
C ARG A 135 -3.02 -6.68 66.10
N GLU A 136 -3.70 -5.94 65.23
CA GLU A 136 -4.66 -4.89 65.61
C GLU A 136 -5.89 -5.48 66.31
N ARG A 137 -6.37 -6.67 65.91
CA ARG A 137 -7.44 -7.38 66.64
C ARG A 137 -7.07 -7.88 68.03
N GLN A 138 -5.77 -7.98 68.35
CA GLN A 138 -5.27 -8.39 69.68
C GLN A 138 -4.90 -7.20 70.58
N LEU A 139 -4.99 -5.96 70.09
CA LEU A 139 -4.87 -4.78 70.94
C LEU A 139 -6.17 -4.61 71.75
N PRO A 140 -6.10 -4.41 73.08
CA PRO A 140 -7.29 -4.19 73.89
C PRO A 140 -8.01 -2.93 73.41
N LEU A 141 -9.31 -3.06 73.14
CA LEU A 141 -10.24 -1.98 72.89
C LEU A 141 -10.11 -0.94 74.02
N ILE A 142 -9.42 0.16 73.76
CA ILE A 142 -9.58 1.38 74.53
C ILE A 142 -11.00 1.88 74.21
N PRO A 143 -11.88 2.08 75.20
CA PRO A 143 -13.21 2.62 74.93
C PRO A 143 -13.07 4.02 74.34
N GLU A 144 -13.53 4.22 73.10
CA GLU A 144 -13.70 5.55 72.52
C GLU A 144 -14.76 6.31 73.35
N GLU A 145 -14.26 7.09 74.29
CA GLU A 145 -14.99 8.14 74.96
C GLU A 145 -15.38 9.19 73.92
N ARG A 146 -16.65 9.57 73.95
CA ARG A 146 -17.32 10.47 73.02
C ARG A 146 -16.54 11.78 72.87
N VAL A 147 -15.90 11.98 71.73
CA VAL A 147 -15.44 13.29 71.29
C VAL A 147 -16.28 13.70 70.09
N GLU A 148 -17.23 14.60 70.34
CA GLU A 148 -17.84 15.44 69.33
C GLU A 148 -16.75 16.23 68.62
N ALA A 149 -16.38 15.78 67.42
CA ALA A 149 -15.57 16.55 66.49
C ALA A 149 -16.06 16.28 65.06
N VAL A 150 -16.88 17.21 64.57
CA VAL A 150 -16.69 17.90 63.28
C VAL A 150 -15.79 17.16 62.26
N ILE A 151 -16.45 16.58 61.24
CA ILE A 151 -16.01 15.93 59.98
C ILE A 151 -14.64 16.40 59.40
N PRO A 152 -13.85 15.54 58.71
CA PRO A 152 -13.99 15.41 57.24
C PRO A 152 -13.59 14.05 56.64
N ILE A 153 -14.52 13.37 55.98
CA ILE A 153 -14.18 12.39 54.92
C ILE A 153 -13.61 13.19 53.75
N LYS A 154 -12.39 12.83 53.33
CA LYS A 154 -11.63 13.42 52.22
C LYS A 154 -12.50 13.78 51.00
N ARG A 155 -12.93 15.04 50.93
CA ARG A 155 -13.39 15.76 49.74
C ARG A 155 -12.22 16.52 49.10
N GLU A 156 -11.05 15.89 48.95
CA GLU A 156 -9.84 16.59 48.52
C GLU A 156 -9.65 16.69 47.00
N LYS A 157 -10.68 16.36 46.19
CA LYS A 157 -10.71 16.69 44.75
C LYS A 157 -12.04 17.27 44.26
N VAL A 158 -12.90 17.74 45.15
CA VAL A 158 -14.18 18.41 44.79
C VAL A 158 -14.14 19.93 45.06
N PHE A 159 -12.98 20.45 45.46
CA PHE A 159 -12.75 21.88 45.69
C PHE A 159 -11.45 22.33 45.01
N ALA A 160 -11.37 22.15 43.69
CA ALA A 160 -10.57 23.09 42.92
C ALA A 160 -11.32 24.44 42.94
N PRO A 161 -10.65 25.60 43.07
CA PRO A 161 -11.32 26.87 42.84
C PRO A 161 -11.88 26.82 41.40
N LEU A 162 -13.20 26.75 41.30
CA LEU A 162 -13.88 26.84 40.01
C LEU A 162 -13.48 28.20 39.42
N THR A 163 -12.93 28.18 38.22
CA THR A 163 -12.63 29.41 37.49
C THR A 163 -13.94 30.15 37.21
N GLU A 164 -13.90 31.48 37.08
CA GLU A 164 -15.11 32.31 36.85
C GLU A 164 -15.97 31.80 35.69
N THR A 165 -15.32 31.24 34.66
CA THR A 165 -16.00 30.63 33.51
C THR A 165 -16.69 29.30 33.81
N GLU A 166 -16.18 28.50 34.76
CA GLU A 166 -16.81 27.25 35.20
C GLU A 166 -18.06 27.52 36.05
N LEU A 167 -18.00 28.54 36.90
CA LEU A 167 -19.15 29.01 37.68
C LEU A 167 -20.27 29.54 36.79
N SER A 168 -19.93 30.38 35.81
CA SER A 168 -20.91 30.92 34.87
C SER A 168 -21.64 29.82 34.08
N VAL A 169 -20.92 28.76 33.68
CA VAL A 169 -21.54 27.60 33.01
C VAL A 169 -22.51 26.86 33.94
N LEU A 170 -22.12 26.63 35.19
CA LEU A 170 -22.96 25.91 36.16
C LEU A 170 -24.22 26.70 36.51
N GLU A 171 -24.12 28.02 36.60
CA GLU A 171 -25.26 28.93 36.80
C GLU A 171 -26.23 28.84 35.62
N ILE A 172 -25.72 28.97 34.38
CA ILE A 172 -26.54 28.85 33.15
C ILE A 172 -27.28 27.51 33.11
N LEU A 173 -26.62 26.40 33.41
CA LEU A 173 -27.25 25.08 33.39
C LEU A 173 -28.24 24.85 34.55
N THR A 174 -28.11 25.61 35.64
CA THR A 174 -29.05 25.58 36.76
C THR A 174 -30.31 26.38 36.47
N VAL A 175 -30.16 27.55 35.82
CA VAL A 175 -31.27 28.46 35.47
C VAL A 175 -32.01 28.00 34.21
N GLU A 176 -31.27 27.64 33.15
CA GLU A 176 -31.83 27.36 31.82
C GLU A 176 -32.06 25.86 31.55
N GLY A 177 -31.58 24.98 32.44
CA GLY A 177 -31.76 23.53 32.34
C GLY A 177 -30.78 22.84 31.37
N PRO A 178 -31.07 21.59 30.95
CA PRO A 178 -30.10 20.77 30.23
C PRO A 178 -29.84 21.28 28.81
N LYS A 179 -28.61 21.74 28.56
CA LYS A 179 -28.19 22.37 27.31
C LYS A 179 -27.07 21.64 26.59
N THR A 180 -26.95 21.93 25.31
CA THR A 180 -25.92 21.36 24.43
C THR A 180 -24.66 22.24 24.44
N ALA A 181 -23.46 21.67 24.23
CA ALA A 181 -22.21 22.44 24.19
C ALA A 181 -22.21 23.67 23.22
N PRO A 182 -22.84 23.61 22.02
CA PRO A 182 -22.98 24.79 21.15
C PRO A 182 -23.87 25.91 21.75
N GLU A 183 -24.90 25.56 22.50
CA GLU A 183 -25.81 26.52 23.13
C GLU A 183 -25.11 27.24 24.30
N ILE A 184 -24.29 26.51 25.06
CA ILE A 184 -23.47 27.08 26.14
C ILE A 184 -22.42 28.03 25.55
N LYS A 185 -21.82 27.67 24.41
CA LYS A 185 -20.86 28.52 23.68
C LYS A 185 -21.44 29.91 23.37
N GLU A 186 -22.70 29.97 22.92
CA GLU A 186 -23.36 31.25 22.61
C GLU A 186 -23.51 32.15 23.84
N ARG A 187 -23.69 31.55 25.03
CA ARG A 187 -23.82 32.28 26.29
C ARG A 187 -22.48 32.78 26.84
N ILE A 188 -21.44 31.93 26.83
CA ILE A 188 -20.11 32.29 27.38
C ILE A 188 -19.18 32.99 26.38
N LYS A 189 -19.58 33.13 25.11
CA LYS A 189 -18.83 33.76 24.00
C LYS A 189 -17.39 33.23 23.82
N LEU A 190 -17.12 31.97 24.19
CA LEU A 190 -15.82 31.31 23.98
C LEU A 190 -15.76 30.54 22.65
N SER A 191 -14.57 30.04 22.30
CA SER A 191 -14.41 29.16 21.14
C SER A 191 -15.18 27.84 21.34
N ARG A 192 -15.60 27.22 20.23
CA ARG A 192 -16.30 25.92 20.24
C ARG A 192 -15.45 24.83 20.91
N GLU A 193 -14.13 24.91 20.76
CA GLU A 193 -13.19 23.98 21.35
C GLU A 193 -13.01 24.20 22.85
N HIS A 194 -12.85 25.45 23.29
CA HIS A 194 -12.74 25.76 24.72
C HIS A 194 -14.00 25.33 25.48
N THR A 195 -15.18 25.58 24.92
CA THR A 195 -16.45 25.15 25.51
C THR A 195 -16.54 23.62 25.62
N ALA A 196 -16.13 22.89 24.58
CA ALA A 196 -16.12 21.43 24.60
C ALA A 196 -15.13 20.87 25.62
N ARG A 197 -13.93 21.46 25.73
CA ARG A 197 -12.93 21.09 26.75
C ARG A 197 -13.43 21.35 28.16
N LEU A 198 -14.11 22.49 28.37
CA LEU A 198 -14.69 22.87 29.65
C LEU A 198 -15.81 21.92 30.07
N MET A 199 -16.74 21.59 29.16
CA MET A 199 -17.80 20.61 29.45
C MET A 199 -17.24 19.22 29.75
N LYS A 200 -16.18 18.80 29.04
CA LYS A 200 -15.50 17.53 29.30
C LYS A 200 -14.85 17.53 30.68
N LYS A 201 -14.16 18.60 31.05
CA LYS A 201 -13.53 18.77 32.37
C LYS A 201 -14.56 18.73 33.50
N LEU A 202 -15.64 19.49 33.40
CA LEU A 202 -16.71 19.52 34.40
C LEU A 202 -17.46 18.17 34.52
N TYR A 203 -17.54 17.40 33.44
CA TYR A 203 -18.05 16.03 33.48
C TYR A 203 -17.08 15.07 34.19
N GLU A 204 -15.78 15.13 33.90
CA GLU A 204 -14.75 14.29 34.53
C GLU A 204 -14.59 14.58 36.03
N GLU A 205 -14.74 15.85 36.42
CA GLU A 205 -14.72 16.28 37.82
C GLU A 205 -16.04 15.99 38.56
N GLY A 206 -17.07 15.51 37.85
CA GLY A 206 -18.33 15.06 38.44
C GLY A 206 -19.35 16.16 38.75
N TYR A 207 -19.16 17.38 38.21
CA TYR A 207 -20.12 18.48 38.35
C TYR A 207 -21.32 18.33 37.41
N LEU A 208 -21.12 17.73 36.23
CA LEU A 208 -22.12 17.56 35.18
C LEU A 208 -22.37 16.09 34.84
N GLU A 209 -23.61 15.79 34.48
CA GLU A 209 -24.05 14.53 33.87
C GLU A 209 -24.31 14.78 32.37
N ARG A 210 -23.89 13.86 31.50
CA ARG A 210 -24.13 13.96 30.05
C ARG A 210 -25.13 12.90 29.60
N ASP A 211 -26.10 13.31 28.80
CA ASP A 211 -27.01 12.40 28.12
C ASP A 211 -26.37 11.92 26.80
N THR A 212 -26.00 10.64 26.75
CA THR A 212 -25.34 10.02 25.59
C THR A 212 -26.31 9.56 24.52
N ASN A 213 -27.63 9.77 24.70
CA ASN A 213 -28.64 9.23 23.79
C ASN A 213 -28.68 9.92 22.41
N LYS A 214 -28.21 11.17 22.30
CA LYS A 214 -28.17 11.93 21.03
C LYS A 214 -26.92 12.80 20.94
N ILE A 215 -26.42 12.98 19.71
CA ILE A 215 -25.31 13.91 19.40
C ILE A 215 -25.92 15.17 18.76
N PRO A 216 -25.56 16.38 19.21
CA PRO A 216 -24.58 16.66 20.26
C PRO A 216 -25.15 16.44 21.67
N PHE A 217 -24.27 16.04 22.61
CA PHE A 217 -24.67 15.65 23.97
C PHE A 217 -25.28 16.81 24.76
N LYS A 218 -26.33 16.50 25.53
CA LYS A 218 -26.92 17.43 26.50
C LYS A 218 -26.29 17.24 27.86
N TYR A 219 -25.94 18.35 28.51
CA TYR A 219 -25.34 18.38 29.83
C TYR A 219 -26.34 18.85 30.87
N ARG A 220 -26.33 18.24 32.06
CA ARG A 220 -27.20 18.58 33.20
C ARG A 220 -26.37 18.66 34.47
N VAL A 221 -26.67 19.63 35.35
CA VAL A 221 -26.01 19.73 36.66
C VAL A 221 -26.50 18.62 37.58
N LYS A 222 -25.57 17.96 38.29
CA LYS A 222 -25.89 16.94 39.29
C LYS A 222 -26.71 17.55 40.44
N LYS A 223 -27.73 16.84 40.92
CA LYS A 223 -28.65 17.32 41.98
C LYS A 223 -27.94 17.75 43.27
N GLU A 224 -26.79 17.16 43.57
CA GLU A 224 -25.95 17.50 44.73
C GLU A 224 -25.29 18.88 44.59
N MET A 225 -24.90 19.27 43.38
CA MET A 225 -24.25 20.56 43.10
C MET A 225 -25.25 21.71 42.98
N ALA A 226 -26.47 21.43 42.48
CA ALA A 226 -27.55 22.40 42.47
C ALA A 226 -27.93 22.91 43.89
N LYS A 227 -27.75 22.06 44.93
CA LYS A 227 -27.95 22.46 46.33
C LYS A 227 -26.82 23.34 46.86
N LEU A 228 -25.60 23.15 46.35
CA LEU A 228 -24.43 23.94 46.77
C LEU A 228 -24.46 25.35 46.18
N LEU A 229 -24.90 25.50 44.93
CA LEU A 229 -25.01 26.80 44.28
C LEU A 229 -26.10 27.69 44.91
N LYS A 230 -27.29 27.15 45.21
CA LYS A 230 -28.36 27.90 45.91
C LYS A 230 -27.94 28.40 47.30
N LYS A 231 -27.08 27.66 47.99
CA LYS A 231 -26.57 28.05 49.32
C LYS A 231 -25.51 29.16 49.26
N THR A 232 -24.87 29.32 48.11
CA THR A 232 -23.89 30.40 47.88
C THR A 232 -24.61 31.72 47.52
N GLU A 233 -25.78 31.65 46.88
CA GLU A 233 -26.61 32.82 46.55
C GLU A 233 -27.32 33.44 47.78
N GLU A 234 -27.56 32.68 48.85
CA GLU A 234 -28.17 33.19 50.10
C GLU A 234 -27.16 33.87 51.06
N LYS A 235 -25.89 34.02 50.67
CA LYS A 235 -24.83 34.61 51.50
C LYS A 235 -24.14 35.82 50.89
N ILE A 236 -24.85 36.56 50.04
CA ILE A 236 -24.53 37.93 49.63
C ILE A 236 -25.67 38.85 50.05
#